data_AF-A0A1Y1S6P8-F1
#
_entry.id   AF-A0A1Y1S6P8-F1
#
_cell.length_a   1.000
_cell.length_b   1.000
_cell.length_c   1.000
_cell.angle_alpha   90.00
_cell.angle_beta   90.00
_cell.angle_gamma   90.00
#
_symmetry.space_group_name_H-M   'P 1'
#
loop_
_entity.id
_entity.type
_entity.pdbx_description
1 polymer ?
#
loop_
_entity_poly.entity_id
_entity_poly.type
_entity_poly.pdbx_seq_one_letter_code
_entity_poly.pdbx_strand_id
1 'polypeptide(L)'
;MVGIISTVIFIVILLFSYTQNYPNAIKYSYYFNLEIQTFINNRYAYAPVKSVNDKIDYCIQEMDFLVKCTSIFLIVSVTMLIITYIFTRVMVYIKISKAPPVKPTIQSYRHAAMDTGTLANIKVVESDIN
;
A
#
# COMPACT_ATOMS: atom_id res chain seq x y z
N MET A 1 -6.81 -6.93 7.36
CA MET A 1 -6.50 -6.61 5.95
C MET A 1 -7.61 -5.82 5.26
N VAL A 2 -8.88 -6.19 5.39
CA VAL A 2 -10.02 -5.49 4.73
C VAL A 2 -10.12 -4.00 5.11
N GLY A 3 -9.92 -3.64 6.39
CA GLY A 3 -9.95 -2.25 6.82
C GLY A 3 -8.93 -1.36 6.11
N ILE A 4 -7.68 -1.83 5.99
CA ILE A 4 -6.58 -1.11 5.33
C ILE A 4 -6.88 -0.90 3.84
N ILE A 5 -7.42 -1.92 3.16
CA ILE A 5 -7.79 -1.82 1.75
C ILE A 5 -8.92 -0.80 1.57
N SER A 6 -9.94 -0.83 2.44
CA SER A 6 -11.04 0.15 2.38
C SER A 6 -10.56 1.59 2.59
N THR A 7 -9.62 1.80 3.52
CA THR A 7 -9.07 3.14 3.79
C THR A 7 -8.23 3.66 2.62
N VAL A 8 -7.44 2.79 1.97
CA VAL A 8 -6.64 3.20 0.80
C VAL A 8 -7.55 3.54 -0.38
N ILE A 9 -8.57 2.73 -0.65
CA ILE A 9 -9.56 3.01 -1.71
C ILE A 9 -10.28 4.33 -1.42
N PHE A 10 -10.72 4.55 -0.18
CA PHE A 10 -11.38 5.78 0.22
C PHE A 10 -10.48 7.01 0.03
N ILE A 11 -9.20 6.94 0.42
CA ILE A 11 -8.24 8.02 0.20
C ILE A 11 -8.06 8.31 -1.30
N VAL A 12 -7.98 7.28 -2.14
CA VAL A 12 -7.86 7.45 -3.60
C VAL A 12 -9.10 8.14 -4.19
N ILE A 13 -10.31 7.74 -3.76
CA ILE A 13 -11.56 8.37 -4.18
C ILE A 13 -11.60 9.84 -3.74
N LEU A 14 -11.17 10.14 -2.51
CA LEU A 14 -11.09 11.51 -2.01
C LEU A 14 -10.12 12.36 -2.83
N LEU A 15 -8.93 11.85 -3.15
CA LEU A 15 -7.94 12.56 -3.97
C LEU A 15 -8.48 12.85 -5.38
N PHE A 16 -9.17 11.89 -5.99
CA PHE A 16 -9.78 12.05 -7.32
C PHE A 16 -10.96 13.03 -7.30
N SER A 17 -11.85 12.91 -6.31
CA SER A 17 -12.99 13.82 -6.15
C SER A 17 -12.51 15.26 -5.90
N TYR A 18 -11.47 15.41 -5.08
CA TYR A 18 -10.85 16.70 -4.81
C TYR A 18 -10.30 17.33 -6.10
N THR A 19 -9.47 16.61 -6.85
CA THR A 19 -8.81 17.16 -8.05
C THR A 19 -9.81 17.58 -9.14
N GLN A 20 -10.95 16.90 -9.24
CA GLN A 20 -11.96 17.21 -10.26
C GLN A 20 -12.94 18.31 -9.82
N ASN A 21 -13.40 18.28 -8.58
CA ASN A 21 -14.57 19.05 -8.17
C ASN A 21 -14.25 20.18 -7.17
N TYR A 22 -13.19 20.05 -6.39
CA TYR A 22 -12.93 20.96 -5.26
C TYR A 22 -12.66 22.40 -5.68
N PRO A 23 -11.79 22.71 -6.67
CA PRO A 23 -11.49 24.09 -7.05
C PRO A 23 -12.74 24.85 -7.51
N ASN A 24 -13.57 24.18 -8.31
CA ASN A 24 -14.84 24.74 -8.77
C ASN A 24 -15.83 24.89 -7.63
N ALA A 25 -16.00 23.86 -6.79
CA ALA A 25 -16.92 23.90 -5.66
C ALA A 25 -16.59 25.04 -4.69
N ILE A 26 -15.31 25.27 -4.36
CA ILE A 26 -14.88 26.38 -3.50
C ILE A 26 -15.18 27.72 -4.16
N LYS A 27 -14.82 27.88 -5.44
CA LYS A 27 -15.02 29.14 -6.16
C LYS A 27 -16.49 29.54 -6.23
N TYR A 28 -17.37 28.59 -6.55
CA TYR A 28 -18.81 28.86 -6.60
C TYR A 28 -19.39 29.02 -5.19
N SER A 29 -19.05 28.13 -4.24
CA SER A 29 -19.63 28.18 -2.89
C SER A 29 -19.22 29.43 -2.12
N TYR A 30 -18.06 30.02 -2.39
CA TYR A 30 -17.65 31.28 -1.78
C TYR A 30 -18.65 32.43 -2.03
N TYR A 31 -19.29 32.48 -3.21
CA TYR A 31 -20.23 33.55 -3.56
C TYR A 31 -21.65 33.32 -3.02
N PHE A 32 -22.00 32.08 -2.67
CA PHE A 32 -23.37 31.71 -2.28
C PHE A 32 -23.49 31.26 -0.82
N ASN A 33 -22.39 30.88 -0.18
CA ASN A 33 -22.36 30.36 1.19
C ASN A 33 -21.54 31.29 2.11
N LEU A 34 -22.25 31.96 3.01
CA LEU A 34 -21.69 32.92 3.97
C LEU A 34 -20.70 32.26 4.94
N GLU A 35 -20.91 31.00 5.33
CA GLU A 35 -20.02 30.29 6.25
C GLU A 35 -18.66 30.02 5.61
N ILE A 36 -18.65 29.55 4.36
CA ILE A 36 -17.42 29.29 3.59
C ILE A 36 -16.68 30.61 3.35
N GLN A 37 -17.41 31.66 3.01
CA GLN A 37 -16.85 32.99 2.83
C GLN A 37 -16.20 33.50 4.12
N THR A 38 -16.88 33.37 5.26
CA THR A 38 -16.38 33.80 6.58
C THR A 38 -15.15 32.99 6.98
N PHE A 39 -15.17 31.67 6.75
CA PHE A 39 -14.03 30.80 7.04
C PHE A 39 -12.79 31.20 6.24
N ILE A 40 -12.91 31.37 4.93
CA ILE A 40 -11.79 31.77 4.05
C ILE A 40 -11.30 33.17 4.41
N ASN A 41 -12.21 34.12 4.67
CA ASN A 41 -11.84 35.47 5.05
C ASN A 41 -11.10 35.53 6.40
N ASN A 42 -11.50 34.73 7.38
CA ASN A 42 -10.82 34.64 8.67
C ASN A 42 -9.47 33.93 8.57
N ARG A 43 -9.40 32.82 7.82
CA ARG A 43 -8.16 32.04 7.66
C ARG A 43 -7.07 32.83 6.96
N TYR A 44 -7.44 33.64 5.96
CA TYR A 44 -6.50 34.46 5.17
C TYR A 44 -6.63 35.96 5.49
N ALA A 45 -7.06 36.31 6.70
CA ALA A 45 -7.26 37.72 7.12
C ALA A 45 -5.96 38.54 7.07
N TYR A 46 -4.82 37.90 7.37
CA TYR A 46 -3.50 38.54 7.43
C TYR A 46 -2.65 38.32 6.17
N ALA A 47 -3.18 37.61 5.18
CA ALA A 47 -2.46 37.40 3.93
C ALA A 47 -2.40 38.73 3.15
N PRO A 48 -1.30 39.02 2.44
CA PRO A 48 -1.16 40.22 1.60
C PRO A 48 -1.93 40.07 0.28
N VAL A 49 -3.24 39.86 0.38
CA VAL A 49 -4.15 39.63 -0.74
C VAL A 49 -4.85 40.92 -1.13
N LYS A 50 -4.85 41.21 -2.44
CA LYS A 50 -5.44 42.44 -2.99
C LYS A 50 -6.89 42.22 -3.41
N SER A 51 -7.29 40.96 -3.62
CA SER A 51 -8.63 40.60 -4.06
C SER A 51 -9.19 39.37 -3.34
N VAL A 52 -10.51 39.22 -3.43
CA VAL A 52 -11.23 38.01 -3.01
C VAL A 52 -10.76 36.78 -3.78
N ASN A 53 -10.47 36.93 -5.07
CA ASN A 53 -10.00 35.82 -5.91
C ASN A 53 -8.64 35.32 -5.42
N ASP A 54 -7.75 36.21 -4.96
CA ASP A 54 -6.45 35.81 -4.42
C ASP A 54 -6.63 34.90 -3.19
N LYS A 55 -7.59 35.21 -2.30
CA LYS A 55 -7.88 34.37 -1.11
C LYS A 55 -8.36 32.98 -1.50
N ILE A 56 -9.21 32.90 -2.52
CA ILE A 56 -9.72 31.64 -3.06
C ILE A 56 -8.55 30.83 -3.66
N ASP A 57 -7.67 31.48 -4.43
CA ASP A 57 -6.51 30.85 -5.04
C ASP A 57 -5.52 30.33 -4.00
N TYR A 58 -5.24 31.10 -2.93
CA TYR A 58 -4.44 30.62 -1.80
C TYR A 58 -5.05 29.39 -1.14
N CYS A 59 -6.38 29.36 -0.98
CA CYS A 59 -7.08 28.22 -0.40
C CYS A 59 -6.99 26.96 -1.27
N ILE A 60 -7.14 27.13 -2.58
CA ILE A 60 -6.97 26.04 -3.55
C ILE A 60 -5.52 25.56 -3.55
N GLN A 61 -4.55 26.48 -3.53
CA GLN A 61 -3.12 26.15 -3.54
C GLN A 61 -2.68 25.39 -2.29
N GLU A 62 -3.15 25.80 -1.10
CA GLU A 62 -2.86 25.12 0.17
C GLU A 62 -3.34 23.66 0.13
N MET A 63 -4.55 23.46 -0.38
CA MET A 63 -5.14 22.13 -0.47
C MET A 63 -4.52 21.29 -1.60
N ASP A 64 -4.13 21.90 -2.72
CA ASP A 64 -3.35 21.26 -3.78
C ASP A 64 -1.99 20.77 -3.28
N PHE A 65 -1.33 21.56 -2.41
CA PHE A 65 -0.10 21.14 -1.76
C PHE A 65 -0.34 19.92 -0.86
N LEU A 66 -1.41 19.93 -0.07
CA LEU A 66 -1.78 18.81 0.80
C LEU A 66 -2.08 17.53 0.00
N VAL A 67 -2.79 17.65 -1.12
CA VAL A 67 -3.06 16.55 -2.05
C VAL A 67 -1.77 16.00 -2.67
N LYS A 68 -0.86 16.88 -3.12
CA LYS A 68 0.46 16.47 -3.62
C LYS A 68 1.26 15.72 -2.56
N CYS A 69 1.37 16.26 -1.35
CA CYS A 69 2.05 15.60 -0.23
C CYS A 69 1.45 14.22 0.08
N THR A 70 0.12 14.12 0.13
CA THR A 70 -0.59 12.86 0.39
C THR A 70 -0.33 11.83 -0.71
N SER A 71 -0.34 12.27 -1.97
CA SER A 71 -0.05 11.39 -3.12
C SER A 71 1.37 10.85 -3.09
N ILE A 72 2.37 11.70 -2.78
CA ILE A 72 3.77 11.30 -2.63
C ILE A 72 3.90 10.30 -1.48
N PHE A 73 3.28 10.58 -0.34
CA PHE A 73 3.31 9.70 0.83
C PHE A 73 2.76 8.31 0.50
N LEU A 74 1.64 8.23 -0.24
CA LEU A 74 1.08 6.95 -0.68
C LEU A 74 2.03 6.20 -1.61
N ILE A 75 2.62 6.89 -2.60
CA ILE A 75 3.56 6.27 -3.55
C ILE A 75 4.78 5.70 -2.80
N VAL A 76 5.38 6.48 -1.90
CA VAL A 76 6.52 6.05 -1.09
C VAL A 76 6.15 4.84 -0.23
N SER A 77 4.99 4.89 0.42
CA SER A 77 4.50 3.80 1.28
C SER A 77 4.31 2.49 0.50
N VAL A 78 3.66 2.55 -0.66
CA VAL A 78 3.46 1.38 -1.54
C VAL A 78 4.79 0.84 -2.05
N THR A 79 5.69 1.73 -2.47
CA THR A 79 7.02 1.34 -2.97
C THR A 79 7.83 0.63 -1.89
N MET A 80 7.86 1.16 -0.66
CA MET A 80 8.54 0.52 0.48
C MET A 80 7.95 -0.83 0.83
N LEU A 81 6.64 -0.99 0.72
CA LEU A 81 5.96 -2.26 0.95
C LEU A 81 6.37 -3.32 -0.10
N ILE A 82 6.42 -2.93 -1.38
CA ILE A 82 6.88 -3.80 -2.48
C ILE A 82 8.34 -4.22 -2.27
N ILE A 83 9.23 -3.27 -1.97
CA ILE A 83 10.65 -3.54 -1.72
C ILE A 83 10.79 -4.53 -0.56
N THR A 84 10.13 -4.25 0.57
CA THR A 84 10.16 -5.11 1.76
C THR A 84 9.64 -6.52 1.45
N TYR A 85 8.57 -6.64 0.66
CA TYR A 85 8.01 -7.92 0.23
C TYR A 85 9.02 -8.73 -0.61
N ILE A 86 9.67 -8.11 -1.60
CA ILE A 86 10.69 -8.76 -2.43
C ILE A 86 11.88 -9.20 -1.58
N PHE A 87 12.41 -8.33 -0.72
CA PHE A 87 13.52 -8.68 0.17
C PHE A 87 13.17 -9.84 1.10
N THR A 88 11.97 -9.85 1.68
CA THR A 88 11.51 -10.93 2.56
C THR A 88 11.41 -12.25 1.80
N ARG A 89 10.85 -12.25 0.58
CA ARG A 89 10.80 -13.43 -0.29
C ARG A 89 12.19 -13.96 -0.61
N VAL A 90 13.12 -13.08 -1.02
CA VAL A 90 14.50 -13.46 -1.34
C VAL A 90 15.21 -14.05 -0.12
N MET A 91 15.06 -13.45 1.06
CA MET A 91 15.60 -13.98 2.31
C MET A 91 15.04 -15.37 2.64
N VAL A 92 13.74 -15.60 2.44
CA VAL A 92 13.12 -16.92 2.63
C VAL A 92 13.67 -17.93 1.64
N TYR A 93 13.80 -17.58 0.35
CA TYR A 93 14.39 -18.47 -0.65
C TYR A 93 15.84 -18.84 -0.34
N ILE A 94 16.65 -17.87 0.14
CA ILE A 94 18.04 -18.14 0.56
C ILE A 94 18.08 -19.04 1.80
N LYS A 95 17.15 -18.88 2.75
CA LYS A 95 17.05 -19.78 3.92
C LYS A 95 16.68 -21.20 3.51
N ILE A 96 15.76 -21.36 2.56
CA ILE A 96 15.36 -22.68 2.04
C ILE A 96 16.50 -23.32 1.24
N SER A 97 17.25 -22.55 0.44
CA SER A 97 18.36 -23.09 -0.36
C SER A 97 19.58 -23.50 0.48
N LYS A 98 19.74 -22.92 1.68
CA LYS A 98 20.77 -23.32 2.66
C LYS A 98 20.30 -24.40 3.64
N ALA A 99 19.05 -24.83 3.58
CA ALA A 99 18.61 -25.96 4.37
C ALA A 99 19.37 -27.21 3.90
N PRO A 100 20.04 -27.96 4.80
CA PRO A 100 20.72 -29.18 4.40
C PRO A 100 19.68 -30.11 3.75
N PRO A 101 20.03 -30.84 2.69
CA PRO A 101 19.12 -31.82 2.10
C PRO A 101 18.71 -32.75 3.24
N VAL A 102 17.43 -32.68 3.61
CA VAL A 102 16.86 -33.59 4.60
C VAL A 102 16.92 -34.95 3.92
N LYS A 103 17.95 -35.73 4.24
CA LYS A 103 18.04 -37.12 3.79
C LYS A 103 16.79 -37.79 4.35
N PRO A 104 15.85 -38.21 3.50
CA PRO A 104 14.65 -38.88 3.98
C PRO A 104 15.10 -40.12 4.76
N THR A 105 14.74 -40.19 6.04
CA THR A 105 15.09 -41.34 6.87
C THR A 105 14.24 -42.54 6.44
N ILE A 106 14.74 -43.74 6.65
CA ILE A 106 14.03 -44.99 6.30
C ILE A 106 12.61 -45.03 6.93
N GLN A 107 12.42 -44.34 8.06
CA GLN A 107 11.11 -44.15 8.70
C GLN A 107 10.13 -43.31 7.85
N SER A 108 10.56 -42.23 7.20
CA SER A 108 9.66 -41.43 6.35
C SER A 108 9.22 -42.20 5.10
N TYR A 109 10.09 -43.06 4.56
CA TYR A 109 9.72 -43.96 3.46
C TYR A 109 8.75 -45.06 3.90
N ARG A 110 8.95 -45.65 5.08
CA ARG A 110 8.02 -46.63 5.64
C ARG A 110 6.65 -46.03 5.92
N HIS A 111 6.59 -44.81 6.43
CA HIS A 111 5.32 -44.14 6.68
C HIS A 111 4.59 -43.82 5.38
N ALA A 112 5.28 -43.28 4.38
CA ALA A 112 4.71 -43.02 3.06
C ALA A 112 4.26 -44.31 2.33
N ALA A 113 5.00 -45.41 2.47
CA ALA A 113 4.62 -46.71 1.90
C ALA A 113 3.42 -47.35 2.60
N MET A 114 3.26 -47.12 3.91
CA MET A 114 2.06 -47.51 4.67
C MET A 114 0.84 -46.68 4.26
N ASP A 115 1.01 -45.38 4.01
CA ASP A 115 -0.07 -44.48 3.59
C ASP A 115 -0.52 -44.70 2.14
N THR A 116 0.37 -45.21 1.28
CA THR A 116 0.10 -45.43 -0.17
C THR A 116 -0.21 -46.88 -0.53
N GLY A 117 -0.29 -47.79 0.45
CA GLY A 117 -0.70 -49.19 0.27
C GLY A 117 0.19 -50.02 -0.69
N THR A 118 1.36 -49.51 -1.07
CA THR A 118 2.23 -50.10 -2.12
C THR A 118 3.56 -50.56 -1.53
N LEU A 119 3.49 -51.56 -0.66
CA LEU A 119 4.67 -52.21 -0.07
C LEU A 119 5.47 -53.08 -1.04
N ALA A 120 5.04 -53.24 -2.30
CA ALA A 120 5.59 -54.26 -3.20
C ALA A 120 6.79 -53.83 -4.06
N ASN A 121 7.12 -52.54 -4.21
CA ASN A 121 8.09 -52.10 -5.24
C ASN A 121 9.18 -51.11 -4.81
N ILE A 122 9.35 -50.82 -3.51
CA ILE A 122 10.44 -49.93 -3.07
C ILE A 122 11.70 -50.75 -2.79
N LYS A 123 12.51 -50.99 -3.83
CA LYS A 123 13.85 -51.56 -3.68
C LYS A 123 14.80 -50.43 -3.25
N VAL A 124 15.09 -50.36 -1.96
CA VAL A 124 16.13 -49.46 -1.42
C VAL A 124 17.49 -50.00 -1.90
N VAL A 125 18.14 -49.28 -2.81
CA VAL A 125 19.53 -49.54 -3.20
C VAL A 125 20.40 -48.62 -2.36
N GLU A 126 21.06 -49.21 -1.36
CA GLU A 126 22.13 -48.56 -0.60
C GLU A 126 23.35 -48.52 -1.54
N SER A 127 23.68 -47.33 -2.06
CA SER A 127 24.96 -47.14 -2.72
C SER A 127 25.98 -46.77 -1.65
N ASP A 128 26.77 -47.75 -1.21
CA ASP A 128 28.02 -47.50 -0.52
C ASP A 128 28.96 -46.78 -1.49
N ILE A 129 29.09 -45.46 -1.31
CA ILE A 129 30.16 -44.69 -1.92
C ILE A 129 31.26 -44.62 -0.86
N ASN A 130 32.26 -45.51 -1.03
CA ASN A 130 33.62 -45.33 -0.51
C ASN A 130 34.22 -44.02 -1.04
#